data_AF-G2ZU51-F1
#
_entry.id   AF-G2ZU51-F1
#
_cell.length_a   1.000
_cell.length_b   1.000
_cell.length_c   1.000
_cell.angle_alpha   90.00
_cell.angle_beta   90.00
_cell.angle_gamma   90.00
#
_symmetry.space_group_name_H-M   'P 1'
#
loop_
_entity.id
_entity.type
_entity.pdbx_description
1 polymer ?
#
loop_
_entity_poly.entity_id
_entity_poly.type
_entity_poly.pdbx_seq_one_letter_code
_entity_poly.pdbx_strand_id
1 'polypeptide(L)'
;MKDRVSMLFIQYGQIDVQDGAFVVIDQNGVRTHIPVGSVACIMLEPGTRVSHAATRLAALVGTLLVWVGEAGVRLYASGQPGGARADRLLYQAKLALDDDLRLAVVRKMYEMRFNEPAPARRSVEQLRGIEGARVRETYKLLARQYGVEWRSRNYDRQEWDAADVPNRCLSAATSCLYGITEAAVLAAGYAPAVGFIHTGKPLSFVYDIADLFKFETVVPVAFKVAAKAPPQPEREVRLACRDIFRSTKLLGRIIPAIEEVLAAGGDFASGRAPGIRAPRHSQRRASWRRRPQGAGMSFVVVVTEDVPPRLRGRLAIWLLEVRAGVYIGDVSRRTREMLWEQLVEGREDGNVVMAWASPHESGYEFQTLGANRRLPVEFDGLQLVAFQPADKPAL
;
A
#
# COMPACT_ATOMS: atom_id res chain seq x y z
N MET A 1 9.98 -9.52 1.55
CA MET A 1 9.02 -8.55 0.99
C MET A 1 7.66 -9.17 0.66
N LYS A 2 7.59 -10.49 0.34
CA LYS A 2 6.30 -11.22 0.39
C LYS A 2 5.56 -11.07 1.75
N ASP A 3 6.29 -10.77 2.83
CA ASP A 3 5.73 -10.63 4.19
C ASP A 3 5.55 -9.17 4.70
N ARG A 4 5.73 -8.13 3.87
CA ARG A 4 5.63 -6.70 4.31
C ARG A 4 4.83 -5.81 3.34
N VAL A 5 3.72 -6.28 2.79
CA VAL A 5 3.02 -5.57 1.69
C VAL A 5 1.99 -4.54 2.17
N SER A 6 1.87 -4.30 3.49
CA SER A 6 0.93 -3.28 3.97
C SER A 6 1.47 -1.87 3.75
N MET A 7 0.67 -1.04 3.07
CA MET A 7 0.80 0.41 3.06
C MET A 7 -0.30 0.99 3.95
N LEU A 8 -0.03 2.13 4.58
CA LEU A 8 -0.99 2.76 5.49
C LEU A 8 -1.18 4.23 5.13
N PHE A 9 -2.43 4.69 5.02
CA PHE A 9 -2.74 6.11 4.90
C PHE A 9 -3.05 6.73 6.26
N ILE A 10 -2.38 7.84 6.58
CA ILE A 10 -2.62 8.59 7.81
C ILE A 10 -3.01 10.02 7.47
N GLN A 11 -4.17 10.46 7.97
CA GLN A 11 -4.68 11.82 7.85
C GLN A 11 -4.93 12.39 9.25
N TYR A 12 -4.81 13.71 9.41
CA TYR A 12 -5.18 14.43 10.65
C TYR A 12 -4.66 13.82 11.96
N GLY A 13 -3.34 13.74 12.13
CA GLY A 13 -2.74 13.18 13.35
C GLY A 13 -1.30 13.60 13.59
N GLN A 14 -0.91 13.61 14.87
CA GLN A 14 0.49 13.74 15.27
C GLN A 14 1.12 12.35 15.36
N ILE A 15 2.13 12.13 14.54
CA ILE A 15 2.88 10.90 14.49
C ILE A 15 4.13 11.04 15.35
N ASP A 16 4.29 10.15 16.32
CA ASP A 16 5.39 10.18 17.28
C ASP A 16 5.89 8.78 17.65
N VAL A 17 6.90 8.71 18.51
CA VAL A 17 7.36 7.48 19.15
C VAL A 17 7.07 7.55 20.63
N GLN A 18 6.26 6.62 21.13
CA GLN A 18 5.97 6.46 22.55
C GLN A 18 6.24 5.02 22.97
N ASP A 19 6.95 4.84 24.08
CA ASP A 19 7.38 3.53 24.58
C ASP A 19 8.08 2.67 23.52
N GLY A 20 8.84 3.31 22.63
CA GLY A 20 9.55 2.66 21.52
C GLY A 20 8.65 2.23 20.34
N ALA A 21 7.35 2.50 20.38
CA ALA A 21 6.40 2.19 19.33
C ALA A 21 6.02 3.44 18.51
N PHE A 22 5.80 3.24 17.21
CA PHE A 22 5.28 4.27 16.32
C PHE A 22 3.78 4.47 16.58
N VAL A 23 3.36 5.70 16.87
CA VAL A 23 1.97 6.00 17.24
C VAL A 23 1.43 7.19 16.45
N VAL A 24 0.12 7.17 16.17
CA VAL A 24 -0.64 8.31 15.63
C VAL A 24 -1.57 8.82 16.71
N ILE A 25 -1.47 10.09 17.04
CA ILE A 25 -2.32 10.77 18.03
C ILE A 25 -3.32 11.62 17.25
N ASP A 26 -4.61 11.29 17.35
CA ASP A 26 -5.67 12.06 16.71
C ASP A 26 -5.99 13.36 17.49
N GLN A 27 -6.91 14.16 16.97
CA GLN A 27 -7.36 15.41 17.62
C GLN A 27 -8.01 15.20 19.00
N ASN A 28 -8.51 14.00 19.27
CA ASN A 28 -9.14 13.65 20.54
C ASN A 28 -8.12 13.08 21.55
N GLY A 29 -6.85 12.96 21.16
CA GLY A 29 -5.78 12.38 21.97
C GLY A 29 -5.74 10.85 21.96
N VAL A 30 -6.54 10.20 21.10
CA VAL A 30 -6.53 8.74 20.90
C VAL A 30 -5.25 8.36 20.17
N ARG A 31 -4.48 7.42 20.72
CA ARG A 31 -3.18 6.99 20.18
C ARG A 31 -3.30 5.65 19.48
N THR A 32 -3.25 5.62 18.16
CA THR A 32 -3.25 4.37 17.39
C THR A 32 -1.82 3.87 17.21
N HIS A 33 -1.53 2.67 17.72
CA HIS A 33 -0.22 2.03 17.54
C HIS A 33 -0.08 1.45 16.14
N ILE A 34 1.01 1.79 15.46
CA ILE A 34 1.37 1.23 14.16
C ILE A 34 2.60 0.34 14.34
N PRO A 35 2.54 -0.95 13.97
CA PRO A 35 3.73 -1.80 13.92
C PRO A 35 4.58 -1.40 12.70
N VAL A 36 5.29 -0.27 12.80
CA VAL A 36 6.00 0.34 11.65
C VAL A 36 6.92 -0.65 10.93
N GLY A 37 7.57 -1.57 11.65
CA GLY A 37 8.43 -2.60 11.05
C GLY A 37 7.73 -3.63 10.14
N SER A 38 6.40 -3.77 10.18
CA SER A 38 5.65 -4.61 9.23
C SER A 38 5.11 -3.81 8.03
N VAL A 39 5.14 -2.47 8.10
CA VAL A 39 4.62 -1.57 7.07
C VAL A 39 5.76 -1.18 6.12
N ALA A 40 5.56 -1.38 4.81
CA ALA A 40 6.56 -0.98 3.81
C ALA A 40 6.56 0.53 3.57
N CYS A 41 5.36 1.14 3.55
CA CYS A 41 5.20 2.55 3.24
C CYS A 41 4.05 3.17 4.04
N ILE A 42 4.27 4.37 4.57
CA ILE A 42 3.25 5.20 5.21
C ILE A 42 3.01 6.44 4.33
N MET A 43 1.77 6.58 3.89
CA MET A 43 1.25 7.67 3.08
C MET A 43 0.71 8.75 4.01
N LEU A 44 1.43 9.86 4.11
CA LEU A 44 1.15 10.98 5.00
C LEU A 44 0.28 11.99 4.26
N GLU A 45 -1.02 11.97 4.54
CA GLU A 45 -2.02 12.88 3.98
C GLU A 45 -2.05 14.24 4.72
N PRO A 46 -2.75 15.26 4.18
CA PRO A 46 -2.84 16.57 4.82
C PRO A 46 -3.32 16.51 6.27
N GLY A 47 -2.76 17.39 7.10
CA GLY A 47 -3.05 17.47 8.53
C GLY A 47 -2.19 16.54 9.41
N THR A 48 -1.22 15.83 8.82
CA THR A 48 -0.23 15.05 9.58
C THR A 48 0.92 15.92 10.09
N ARG A 49 1.41 15.62 11.28
CA ARG A 49 2.65 16.19 11.85
C ARG A 49 3.55 15.03 12.28
N VAL A 50 4.78 14.96 11.78
CA VAL A 50 5.68 13.84 12.09
C VAL A 50 6.82 14.32 12.98
N SER A 51 7.01 13.68 14.13
CA SER A 51 8.14 13.99 15.01
C SER A 51 9.45 13.45 14.42
N HIS A 52 10.57 14.05 14.83
CA HIS A 52 11.90 13.56 14.44
C HIS A 52 12.10 12.09 14.89
N ALA A 53 11.61 11.72 16.08
CA ALA A 53 11.72 10.36 16.59
C ALA A 53 10.99 9.35 15.70
N ALA A 54 9.79 9.69 15.22
CA ALA A 54 9.03 8.85 14.30
C ALA A 54 9.75 8.68 12.96
N THR A 55 10.26 9.77 12.38
CA THR A 55 11.07 9.72 11.15
C THR A 55 12.30 8.84 11.34
N ARG A 56 13.03 8.98 12.45
CA ARG A 56 14.19 8.14 12.78
C ARG A 56 13.81 6.66 12.91
N LEU A 57 12.71 6.34 13.61
CA LEU A 57 12.28 4.96 13.81
C LEU A 57 11.86 4.32 12.49
N ALA A 58 11.02 4.98 11.70
CA ALA A 58 10.67 4.55 10.35
C ALA A 58 11.93 4.29 9.52
N ALA A 59 12.95 5.15 9.69
CA ALA A 59 14.21 4.98 9.00
C ALA A 59 15.00 3.73 9.38
N LEU A 60 15.09 3.46 10.67
CA LEU A 60 15.80 2.29 11.19
C LEU A 60 15.14 0.97 10.77
N VAL A 61 13.81 0.93 10.66
CA VAL A 61 13.08 -0.29 10.30
C VAL A 61 12.88 -0.48 8.79
N GLY A 62 13.26 0.53 8.00
CA GLY A 62 13.14 0.54 6.53
C GLY A 62 11.72 0.80 6.01
N THR A 63 10.95 1.64 6.71
CA THR A 63 9.59 2.02 6.31
C THR A 63 9.59 3.37 5.62
N LEU A 64 9.20 3.39 4.35
CA LEU A 64 9.13 4.60 3.54
C LEU A 64 8.07 5.56 4.08
N LEU A 65 8.40 6.85 4.21
CA LEU A 65 7.42 7.91 4.49
C LEU A 65 7.20 8.71 3.21
N VAL A 66 5.96 8.84 2.75
CA VAL A 66 5.62 9.60 1.54
C VAL A 66 4.55 10.64 1.87
N TRP A 67 4.87 11.92 1.69
CA TRP A 67 3.92 13.02 1.85
C TRP A 67 3.10 13.18 0.59
N VAL A 68 1.80 13.00 0.74
CA VAL A 68 0.85 13.02 -0.36
C VAL A 68 -0.36 13.92 -0.06
N GLY A 69 -1.10 14.27 -1.11
CA GLY A 69 -2.46 14.79 -0.97
C GLY A 69 -3.42 13.68 -0.55
N GLU A 70 -4.68 14.04 -0.29
CA GLU A 70 -5.74 13.05 0.04
C GLU A 70 -5.79 11.91 -0.98
N ALA A 71 -5.78 10.66 -0.51
CA ALA A 71 -5.68 9.42 -1.27
C ALA A 71 -4.57 9.37 -2.34
N GLY A 72 -3.47 10.09 -2.14
CA GLY A 72 -2.34 10.03 -3.09
C GLY A 72 -2.52 10.88 -4.35
N VAL A 73 -3.54 11.74 -4.43
CA VAL A 73 -3.80 12.58 -5.63
C VAL A 73 -2.67 13.56 -5.98
N ARG A 74 -1.68 13.70 -5.11
CA ARG A 74 -0.45 14.45 -5.39
C ARG A 74 0.66 13.87 -4.54
N LEU A 75 1.86 13.76 -5.09
CA LEU A 75 3.06 13.52 -4.32
C LEU A 75 3.75 14.86 -4.04
N TYR A 76 4.09 15.12 -2.78
CA TYR A 76 4.79 16.35 -2.36
C TYR A 76 6.25 16.06 -2.06
N ALA A 77 6.51 15.01 -1.28
CA ALA A 77 7.86 14.61 -0.89
C ALA A 77 7.86 13.13 -0.54
N SER A 78 9.04 12.51 -0.60
CA SER A 78 9.28 11.17 -0.08
C SER A 78 10.53 11.21 0.80
N GLY A 79 10.42 10.69 2.02
CA GLY A 79 11.60 10.38 2.83
C GLY A 79 12.36 9.22 2.20
N GLN A 80 13.67 9.12 2.45
CA GLN A 80 14.45 7.97 2.04
C GLN A 80 14.96 7.19 3.25
N PRO A 81 14.21 6.19 3.71
CA PRO A 81 14.80 5.12 4.48
C PRO A 81 14.76 3.81 3.70
N GLY A 82 15.89 3.48 3.06
CA GLY A 82 16.04 2.24 2.28
C GLY A 82 15.49 2.27 0.85
N GLY A 83 15.03 3.44 0.38
CA GLY A 83 14.30 3.68 -0.88
C GLY A 83 15.06 3.50 -2.21
N ALA A 84 16.25 2.91 -2.20
CA ALA A 84 16.79 2.28 -3.40
C ALA A 84 17.44 0.99 -2.94
N ARG A 85 16.62 -0.07 -2.87
CA ARG A 85 17.15 -1.41 -3.00
C ARG A 85 17.97 -1.41 -4.28
N ALA A 86 19.29 -1.36 -4.14
CA ALA A 86 20.19 -1.17 -5.28
C ALA A 86 19.95 -2.27 -6.32
N ASP A 87 19.56 -3.47 -5.87
CA ASP A 87 19.17 -4.56 -6.75
C ASP A 87 17.90 -4.27 -7.57
N ARG A 88 16.86 -3.63 -7.01
CA ARG A 88 15.66 -3.20 -7.76
C ARG A 88 15.99 -2.10 -8.76
N LEU A 89 16.79 -1.12 -8.37
CA LEU A 89 17.24 -0.04 -9.24
C LEU A 89 18.11 -0.56 -10.40
N LEU A 90 19.10 -1.41 -10.09
CA LEU A 90 19.99 -2.02 -11.08
C LEU A 90 19.22 -2.96 -12.01
N TYR A 91 18.24 -3.70 -11.50
CA TYR A 91 17.36 -4.52 -12.32
C TYR A 91 16.56 -3.67 -13.30
N GLN A 92 15.86 -2.63 -12.83
CA GLN A 92 15.12 -1.72 -13.72
C GLN A 92 16.05 -1.04 -14.75
N ALA A 93 17.24 -0.60 -14.33
CA ALA A 93 18.23 -0.01 -15.22
C ALA A 93 18.71 -1.02 -16.27
N LYS A 94 18.99 -2.27 -15.90
CA LYS A 94 19.36 -3.34 -16.84
C LYS A 94 18.28 -3.54 -17.89
N LEU A 95 17.02 -3.62 -17.47
CA LEU A 95 15.90 -3.79 -18.40
C LEU A 95 15.74 -2.60 -19.35
N ALA A 96 16.00 -1.38 -18.88
CA ALA A 96 15.85 -0.16 -19.68
C ALA A 96 17.01 0.10 -20.64
N LEU A 97 18.22 -0.40 -20.33
CA LEU A 97 19.45 -0.19 -21.11
C LEU A 97 19.68 -1.27 -22.17
N ASP A 98 19.05 -2.44 -22.06
CA ASP A 98 19.10 -3.51 -23.05
C ASP A 98 17.88 -3.43 -23.97
N ASP A 99 18.09 -3.25 -25.27
CA ASP A 99 17.01 -3.01 -26.24
C ASP A 99 16.02 -4.18 -26.35
N ASP A 100 16.48 -5.43 -26.23
CA ASP A 100 15.63 -6.61 -26.31
C ASP A 100 14.77 -6.75 -25.05
N LEU A 101 15.37 -6.55 -23.88
CA LEU A 101 14.65 -6.58 -22.60
C LEU A 101 13.66 -5.43 -22.50
N ARG A 102 14.06 -4.24 -22.95
CA ARG A 102 13.20 -3.05 -23.01
C ARG A 102 12.00 -3.31 -23.91
N LEU A 103 12.21 -3.89 -25.09
CA LEU A 103 11.12 -4.23 -26.01
C LEU A 103 10.15 -5.23 -25.38
N ALA A 104 10.63 -6.24 -24.66
CA ALA A 104 9.78 -7.19 -23.95
C ALA A 104 8.88 -6.50 -22.90
N VAL A 105 9.45 -5.58 -22.10
CA VAL A 105 8.69 -4.78 -21.13
C VAL A 105 7.65 -3.90 -21.82
N VAL A 106 8.01 -3.19 -22.90
CA VAL A 106 7.07 -2.35 -23.67
C VAL A 106 5.92 -3.18 -24.24
N ARG A 107 6.20 -4.38 -24.76
CA ARG A 107 5.17 -5.27 -25.29
C ARG A 107 4.21 -5.72 -24.18
N LYS A 108 4.72 -6.00 -22.98
CA LYS A 108 3.88 -6.34 -21.83
C LYS A 108 3.01 -5.15 -21.36
N MET A 109 3.56 -3.94 -21.34
CA MET A 109 2.77 -2.72 -21.07
C MET A 109 1.63 -2.55 -22.10
N TYR A 110 1.91 -2.74 -23.39
CA TYR A 110 0.88 -2.69 -24.44
C TYR A 110 -0.21 -3.74 -24.21
N GLU A 111 0.20 -4.99 -23.91
CA GLU A 111 -0.71 -6.09 -23.64
C GLU A 111 -1.65 -5.79 -22.47
N MET A 112 -1.09 -5.33 -21.34
CA MET A 112 -1.89 -4.98 -20.17
C MET A 112 -2.83 -3.79 -20.42
N ARG A 113 -2.40 -2.80 -21.21
CA ARG A 113 -3.19 -1.62 -21.53
C ARG A 113 -4.42 -1.93 -22.39
N PHE A 114 -4.28 -2.85 -23.35
CA PHE A 114 -5.33 -3.14 -24.33
C PHE A 114 -5.99 -4.51 -24.17
N ASN A 115 -5.51 -5.33 -23.23
CA ASN A 115 -5.93 -6.71 -23.01
C ASN A 115 -5.84 -7.58 -24.29
N GLU A 116 -4.83 -7.31 -25.13
CA GLU A 116 -4.55 -8.04 -26.36
C GLU A 116 -3.04 -8.08 -26.65
N PRO A 117 -2.52 -9.13 -27.30
CA PRO A 117 -1.10 -9.20 -27.61
C PRO A 117 -0.65 -8.05 -28.53
N ALA A 118 0.51 -7.45 -28.22
CA ALA A 118 1.13 -6.48 -29.10
C ALA A 118 1.45 -7.11 -30.47
N PRO A 119 1.17 -6.44 -31.60
CA PRO A 119 1.49 -6.94 -32.93
C PRO A 119 2.95 -7.41 -33.04
N ALA A 120 3.17 -8.58 -33.64
CA ALA A 120 4.52 -9.11 -33.84
C ALA A 120 5.32 -8.21 -34.80
N ARG A 121 6.65 -8.17 -34.63
CA ARG A 121 7.60 -7.45 -35.50
C ARG A 121 7.34 -5.95 -35.64
N ARG A 122 6.91 -5.29 -34.55
CA ARG A 122 6.79 -3.82 -34.50
C ARG A 122 7.80 -3.24 -33.52
N SER A 123 8.42 -2.13 -33.91
CA SER A 123 9.28 -1.33 -33.02
C SER A 123 8.44 -0.61 -31.96
N VAL A 124 9.08 -0.12 -30.91
CA VAL A 124 8.44 0.69 -29.85
C VAL A 124 7.71 1.90 -30.44
N GLU A 125 8.32 2.60 -31.40
CA GLU A 125 7.73 3.77 -32.06
C GLU A 125 6.47 3.42 -32.86
N GLN A 126 6.47 2.27 -33.54
CA GLN A 126 5.30 1.79 -34.28
C GLN A 126 4.16 1.41 -33.34
N LEU A 127 4.46 0.74 -32.21
CA LEU A 127 3.46 0.43 -31.18
C LEU A 127 2.84 1.72 -30.61
N ARG A 128 3.66 2.74 -30.32
CA ARG A 128 3.21 4.05 -29.86
C ARG A 128 2.27 4.74 -30.87
N GLY A 129 2.51 4.59 -32.17
CA GLY A 129 1.63 5.12 -33.22
C GLY A 129 0.24 4.47 -33.21
N ILE A 130 0.19 3.14 -33.07
CA ILE A 130 -1.07 2.37 -32.98
C ILE A 130 -1.84 2.76 -31.72
N GLU A 131 -1.13 2.80 -30.59
CA GLU A 131 -1.67 3.24 -29.30
C GLU A 131 -2.26 4.66 -29.36
N GLY A 132 -1.53 5.60 -29.97
CA GLY A 132 -2.01 6.98 -30.14
C GLY A 132 -3.30 7.08 -30.94
N ALA A 133 -3.48 6.25 -31.97
CA ALA A 133 -4.74 6.19 -32.73
C ALA A 133 -5.89 5.67 -31.87
N ARG A 134 -5.68 4.57 -31.13
CA ARG A 134 -6.69 4.00 -30.23
C ARG A 134 -7.09 4.98 -29.14
N VAL A 135 -6.11 5.62 -28.50
CA VAL A 135 -6.32 6.64 -27.45
C VAL A 135 -7.23 7.77 -27.95
N ARG A 136 -7.01 8.26 -29.17
CA ARG A 136 -7.87 9.31 -29.76
C ARG A 136 -9.30 8.85 -29.96
N GLU A 137 -9.52 7.62 -30.42
CA GLU A 137 -10.87 7.06 -30.57
C GLU A 137 -11.55 6.82 -29.21
N THR A 138 -10.82 6.34 -28.20
CA THR A 138 -11.36 6.19 -26.84
C THR A 138 -11.81 7.52 -26.26
N TYR A 139 -11.05 8.61 -26.47
CA TYR A 139 -11.48 9.95 -26.05
C TYR A 139 -12.80 10.36 -26.73
N LYS A 140 -12.93 10.16 -28.05
CA LYS A 140 -14.17 10.48 -28.77
C LYS A 140 -15.36 9.66 -28.27
N LEU A 141 -15.14 8.37 -27.98
CA LEU A 141 -16.18 7.48 -27.47
C LEU A 141 -16.66 7.92 -26.09
N LEU A 142 -15.74 8.21 -25.17
CA LEU A 142 -16.09 8.68 -23.82
C LEU A 142 -16.76 10.05 -23.88
N ALA A 143 -16.28 10.97 -24.73
CA ALA A 143 -16.92 12.26 -24.94
C ALA A 143 -18.39 12.11 -25.37
N ARG A 144 -18.68 11.23 -26.34
CA ARG A 144 -20.05 10.91 -26.76
C ARG A 144 -20.87 10.27 -25.64
N GLN A 145 -20.30 9.31 -24.93
CA GLN A 145 -20.97 8.60 -23.83
C GLN A 145 -21.40 9.54 -22.69
N TYR A 146 -20.57 10.53 -22.36
CA TYR A 146 -20.86 11.49 -21.29
C TYR A 146 -21.49 12.80 -21.77
N GLY A 147 -21.77 12.94 -23.08
CA GLY A 147 -22.38 14.15 -23.64
C GLY A 147 -21.50 15.40 -23.55
N VAL A 148 -20.19 15.24 -23.74
CA VAL A 148 -19.19 16.32 -23.65
C VAL A 148 -18.69 16.69 -25.04
N GLU A 149 -18.66 17.99 -25.36
CA GLU A 149 -17.99 18.47 -26.58
C GLU A 149 -16.48 18.21 -26.51
N TRP A 150 -15.94 17.48 -27.49
CA TRP A 150 -14.52 17.12 -27.53
C TRP A 150 -13.92 17.35 -28.90
N ARG A 151 -12.93 18.24 -28.98
CA ARG A 151 -12.18 18.53 -30.20
C ARG A 151 -10.90 17.71 -30.27
N SER A 152 -10.01 17.93 -29.31
CA SER A 152 -8.73 17.24 -29.20
C SER A 152 -8.17 17.40 -27.78
N ARG A 153 -7.16 16.58 -27.47
CA ARG A 153 -6.36 16.79 -26.26
C ARG A 153 -5.44 17.98 -26.50
N ASN A 154 -5.65 19.07 -25.77
CA ASN A 154 -4.75 20.23 -25.76
C ASN A 154 -4.12 20.37 -24.36
N TYR A 155 -2.81 20.59 -24.33
CA TYR A 155 -2.05 20.76 -23.09
C TYR A 155 -1.06 21.90 -23.28
N ASP A 156 -1.57 23.12 -23.18
CA ASP A 156 -0.70 24.28 -23.03
C ASP A 156 -0.35 24.45 -21.54
N ARG A 157 0.95 24.39 -21.22
CA ARG A 157 1.44 24.60 -19.85
C ARG A 157 1.51 26.08 -19.48
N GLN A 158 1.52 26.97 -20.47
CA GLN A 158 1.69 28.41 -20.28
C GLN A 158 0.33 29.12 -20.15
N GLU A 159 -0.72 28.56 -20.75
CA GLU A 159 -2.09 29.12 -20.71
C GLU A 159 -3.12 28.10 -20.16
N TRP A 160 -3.07 27.81 -18.86
CA TRP A 160 -3.94 26.82 -18.22
C TRP A 160 -5.44 27.15 -18.32
N ASP A 161 -5.82 28.42 -18.13
CA ASP A 161 -7.21 28.86 -18.14
C ASP A 161 -7.81 29.00 -19.54
N ALA A 162 -6.97 28.97 -20.58
CA ALA A 162 -7.41 28.96 -21.99
C ALA A 162 -7.89 27.57 -22.44
N ALA A 163 -7.60 26.52 -21.67
CA ALA A 163 -8.07 25.17 -21.96
C ALA A 163 -9.55 25.00 -21.63
N ASP A 164 -10.27 24.28 -22.51
CA ASP A 164 -11.67 23.92 -22.27
C ASP A 164 -11.87 23.07 -21.00
N VAL A 165 -13.09 23.07 -20.45
CA VAL A 165 -13.43 22.36 -19.21
C VAL A 165 -13.04 20.88 -19.27
N PRO A 166 -13.30 20.12 -20.37
CA PRO A 166 -12.86 18.73 -20.49
C PRO A 166 -11.33 18.56 -20.39
N ASN A 167 -10.54 19.42 -21.05
CA ASN A 167 -9.09 19.34 -20.99
C ASN A 167 -8.55 19.69 -19.60
N ARG A 168 -9.12 20.68 -18.92
CA ARG A 168 -8.79 21.01 -17.51
C ARG A 168 -9.11 19.84 -16.58
N CYS A 169 -10.29 19.24 -16.72
CA CYS A 169 -10.68 18.05 -15.96
C CYS A 169 -9.70 16.89 -16.20
N LEU A 170 -9.37 16.58 -17.45
CA LEU A 170 -8.44 15.50 -17.79
C LEU A 170 -7.04 15.75 -17.24
N SER A 171 -6.56 17.00 -17.28
CA SER A 171 -5.25 17.36 -16.72
C SER A 171 -5.23 17.21 -15.20
N ALA A 172 -6.27 17.65 -14.50
CA ALA A 172 -6.41 17.44 -13.06
C ALA A 172 -6.46 15.95 -12.71
N ALA A 173 -7.26 15.16 -13.43
CA ALA A 173 -7.43 13.72 -13.18
C ALA A 173 -6.13 12.95 -13.44
N THR A 174 -5.45 13.27 -14.55
CA THR A 174 -4.16 12.67 -14.89
C THR A 174 -3.09 13.02 -13.86
N SER A 175 -3.06 14.27 -13.36
CA SER A 175 -2.16 14.67 -12.27
C SER A 175 -2.40 13.84 -11.00
N CYS A 176 -3.67 13.51 -10.70
CA CYS A 176 -4.00 12.63 -9.57
C CYS A 176 -3.41 11.24 -9.74
N LEU A 177 -3.55 10.68 -10.94
CA LEU A 177 -3.04 9.36 -11.26
C LEU A 177 -1.51 9.30 -11.22
N TYR A 178 -0.83 10.38 -11.64
CA TYR A 178 0.62 10.47 -11.54
C TYR A 178 1.09 10.49 -10.10
N GLY A 179 0.41 11.22 -9.20
CA GLY A 179 0.76 11.25 -7.78
C GLY A 179 0.73 9.86 -7.11
N ILE A 180 -0.35 9.10 -7.30
CA ILE A 180 -0.49 7.77 -6.70
C ILE A 180 0.44 6.75 -7.36
N THR A 181 0.67 6.87 -8.68
CA THR A 181 1.62 6.01 -9.40
C THR A 181 3.07 6.27 -8.96
N GLU A 182 3.46 7.53 -8.78
CA GLU A 182 4.80 7.89 -8.30
C GLU A 182 5.04 7.32 -6.90
N ALA A 183 4.06 7.47 -5.99
CA ALA A 183 4.14 6.86 -4.68
C ALA A 183 4.29 5.32 -4.74
N ALA A 184 3.56 4.66 -5.65
CA ALA A 184 3.65 3.21 -5.86
C ALA A 184 5.04 2.79 -6.35
N VAL A 185 5.61 3.52 -7.31
CA VAL A 185 6.95 3.28 -7.86
C VAL A 185 8.01 3.37 -6.75
N LEU A 186 7.94 4.41 -5.92
CA LEU A 186 8.85 4.60 -4.79
C LEU A 186 8.65 3.51 -3.72
N ALA A 187 7.41 3.17 -3.39
CA ALA A 187 7.10 2.10 -2.42
C ALA A 187 7.56 0.72 -2.89
N ALA A 188 7.54 0.46 -4.20
CA ALA A 188 8.07 -0.76 -4.80
C ALA A 188 9.62 -0.77 -4.90
N GLY A 189 10.28 0.36 -4.62
CA GLY A 189 11.74 0.49 -4.63
C GLY A 189 12.34 0.72 -6.02
N TYR A 190 11.56 1.26 -6.95
CA TYR A 190 11.97 1.58 -8.31
C TYR A 190 12.18 3.09 -8.52
N ALA A 191 12.87 3.47 -9.60
CA ALA A 191 13.12 4.86 -9.96
C ALA A 191 12.02 5.42 -10.87
N PRO A 192 11.37 6.54 -10.51
CA PRO A 192 10.42 7.26 -11.36
C PRO A 192 10.99 7.71 -12.72
N ALA A 193 12.30 7.97 -12.80
CA ALA A 193 12.95 8.53 -13.97
C ALA A 193 13.30 7.50 -15.06
N VAL A 194 13.38 6.21 -14.72
CA VAL A 194 13.85 5.16 -15.64
C VAL A 194 12.64 4.49 -16.32
N GLY A 195 12.16 5.12 -17.39
CA GLY A 195 11.04 4.63 -18.20
C GLY A 195 11.46 3.76 -19.40
N PHE A 196 10.46 3.14 -20.02
CA PHE A 196 10.56 2.20 -21.14
C PHE A 196 9.91 2.78 -22.40
N ILE A 197 8.67 3.28 -22.32
CA ILE A 197 8.00 3.95 -23.44
C ILE A 197 8.37 5.43 -23.43
N HIS A 198 8.18 6.09 -22.29
CA HIS A 198 8.65 7.45 -22.06
C HIS A 198 10.12 7.41 -21.61
N THR A 199 10.94 8.31 -22.14
CA THR A 199 12.35 8.47 -21.74
C THR A 199 12.73 9.94 -21.66
N GLY A 200 13.81 10.26 -20.94
CA GLY A 200 14.38 11.60 -20.84
C GLY A 200 13.61 12.59 -19.94
N LYS A 201 12.56 12.15 -19.25
CA LYS A 201 11.80 12.96 -18.29
C LYS A 201 11.98 12.43 -16.85
N PRO A 202 11.95 13.29 -15.82
CA PRO A 202 12.09 12.87 -14.42
C PRO A 202 11.04 11.86 -13.93
N LEU A 203 9.87 11.80 -14.58
CA LEU A 203 8.74 10.92 -14.21
C LEU A 203 8.40 9.93 -15.34
N SER A 204 9.38 9.57 -16.16
CA SER A 204 9.15 8.72 -17.34
C SER A 204 8.45 7.40 -17.00
N PHE A 205 8.92 6.69 -15.98
CA PHE A 205 8.32 5.42 -15.57
C PHE A 205 6.93 5.60 -14.94
N VAL A 206 6.70 6.72 -14.26
CA VAL A 206 5.38 7.07 -13.72
C VAL A 206 4.37 7.22 -14.86
N TYR A 207 4.77 7.86 -15.98
CA TYR A 207 3.90 7.97 -17.15
C TYR A 207 3.58 6.62 -17.77
N ASP A 208 4.58 5.74 -17.89
CA ASP A 208 4.39 4.39 -18.45
C ASP A 208 3.37 3.58 -17.64
N ILE A 209 3.52 3.55 -16.32
CA ILE A 209 2.66 2.76 -15.43
C ILE A 209 1.27 3.39 -15.30
N ALA A 210 1.18 4.72 -15.17
CA ALA A 210 -0.10 5.42 -15.06
C ALA A 210 -0.99 5.17 -16.28
N ASP A 211 -0.39 5.13 -17.47
CA ASP A 211 -1.14 4.96 -18.72
C ASP A 211 -1.83 3.60 -18.84
N LEU A 212 -1.42 2.58 -18.07
CA LEU A 212 -2.08 1.28 -17.96
C LEU A 212 -3.48 1.39 -17.32
N PHE A 213 -3.64 2.31 -16.35
CA PHE A 213 -4.88 2.45 -15.57
C PHE A 213 -5.73 3.65 -15.99
N LYS A 214 -5.17 4.54 -16.81
CA LYS A 214 -5.72 5.86 -17.11
C LYS A 214 -7.14 5.83 -17.68
N PHE A 215 -7.40 4.95 -18.64
CA PHE A 215 -8.70 4.86 -19.31
C PHE A 215 -9.72 4.02 -18.54
N GLU A 216 -9.26 3.14 -17.64
CA GLU A 216 -10.13 2.39 -16.73
C GLU A 216 -10.65 3.27 -15.58
N THR A 217 -9.84 4.25 -15.13
CA THR A 217 -10.11 5.00 -13.90
C THR A 217 -10.38 6.49 -14.12
N VAL A 218 -9.33 7.29 -14.35
CA VAL A 218 -9.40 8.75 -14.22
C VAL A 218 -10.00 9.47 -15.43
N VAL A 219 -9.87 8.91 -16.64
CA VAL A 219 -10.45 9.52 -17.85
C VAL A 219 -11.98 9.52 -17.82
N PRO A 220 -12.68 8.40 -17.54
CA PRO A 220 -14.13 8.42 -17.36
C PRO A 220 -14.60 9.41 -16.29
N VAL A 221 -13.86 9.51 -15.16
CA VAL A 221 -14.14 10.47 -14.10
C VAL A 221 -14.05 11.91 -14.61
N ALA A 222 -13.01 12.25 -15.36
CA ALA A 222 -12.83 13.58 -15.93
C ALA A 222 -13.98 13.97 -16.87
N PHE A 223 -14.41 13.08 -17.77
CA PHE A 223 -15.54 13.34 -18.66
C PHE A 223 -16.85 13.45 -17.89
N LYS A 224 -17.08 12.59 -16.90
CA LYS A 224 -18.27 12.64 -16.04
C LYS A 224 -18.38 13.96 -15.27
N VAL A 225 -17.27 14.50 -14.77
CA VAL A 225 -17.25 15.81 -14.09
C VAL A 225 -17.42 16.94 -15.10
N ALA A 226 -16.72 16.88 -16.24
CA ALA A 226 -16.82 17.89 -17.29
C ALA A 226 -18.27 18.05 -17.80
N ALA A 227 -19.02 16.95 -17.93
CA ALA A 227 -20.43 16.95 -18.33
C ALA A 227 -21.34 17.77 -17.40
N LYS A 228 -20.96 17.93 -16.12
CA LYS A 228 -21.73 18.72 -15.15
C LYS A 228 -21.45 20.21 -15.23
N ALA A 229 -20.39 20.62 -15.93
CA ALA A 229 -19.89 22.00 -16.00
C ALA A 229 -19.83 22.72 -14.64
N PRO A 230 -19.19 22.13 -13.61
CA PRO A 230 -19.19 22.72 -12.28
C PRO A 230 -18.35 24.01 -12.24
N PRO A 231 -18.59 24.91 -11.26
CA PRO A 231 -17.79 26.13 -11.10
C PRO A 231 -16.30 25.88 -10.81
N GLN A 232 -15.98 24.74 -10.17
CA GLN A 232 -14.61 24.36 -9.78
C GLN A 232 -14.27 22.94 -10.29
N PRO A 233 -14.11 22.75 -11.60
CA PRO A 233 -13.99 21.44 -12.21
C PRO A 233 -12.78 20.64 -11.71
N GLU A 234 -11.62 21.28 -11.51
CA GLU A 234 -10.43 20.57 -11.04
C GLU A 234 -10.59 20.07 -9.61
N ARG A 235 -11.30 20.81 -8.76
CA ARG A 235 -11.56 20.39 -7.37
C ARG A 235 -12.48 19.18 -7.35
N GLU A 236 -13.56 19.21 -8.11
CA GLU A 236 -14.48 18.08 -8.22
C GLU A 236 -13.80 16.84 -8.79
N VAL A 237 -12.95 17.01 -9.82
CA VAL A 237 -12.15 15.92 -10.36
C VAL A 237 -11.22 15.33 -9.31
N ARG A 238 -10.49 16.15 -8.53
CA ARG A 238 -9.59 15.64 -7.49
C ARG A 238 -10.34 14.81 -6.44
N LEU A 239 -11.51 15.29 -6.00
CA LEU A 239 -12.35 14.56 -5.06
C LEU A 239 -12.86 13.24 -5.65
N ALA A 240 -13.31 13.26 -6.91
CA ALA A 240 -13.77 12.05 -7.58
C ALA A 240 -12.62 11.06 -7.85
N CYS A 241 -11.41 11.54 -8.14
CA CYS A 241 -10.20 10.73 -8.26
C CYS A 241 -9.81 10.09 -6.91
N ARG A 242 -9.89 10.84 -5.81
CA ARG A 242 -9.68 10.31 -4.46
C ARG A 242 -10.63 9.14 -4.18
N ASP A 243 -11.92 9.33 -4.48
CA ASP A 243 -12.95 8.34 -4.22
C ASP A 243 -12.77 7.08 -5.08
N ILE A 244 -12.46 7.23 -6.38
CA ILE A 244 -12.22 6.07 -7.27
C ILE A 244 -10.95 5.31 -6.88
N PHE A 245 -9.89 5.99 -6.44
CA PHE A 245 -8.66 5.32 -6.00
C PHE A 245 -8.90 4.45 -4.78
N ARG A 246 -9.69 4.94 -3.81
CA ARG A 246 -10.09 4.17 -2.62
C ARG A 246 -11.00 3.01 -2.99
N SER A 247 -12.08 3.24 -3.74
CA SER A 247 -13.07 2.20 -4.05
C SER A 247 -12.51 1.07 -4.92
N THR A 248 -11.55 1.38 -5.80
CA THR A 248 -10.90 0.38 -6.68
C THR A 248 -9.65 -0.22 -6.08
N LYS A 249 -9.22 0.24 -4.89
CA LYS A 249 -7.94 -0.10 -4.25
C LYS A 249 -6.78 0.03 -5.23
N LEU A 250 -6.76 1.12 -6.01
CA LEU A 250 -5.87 1.26 -7.17
C LEU A 250 -4.39 1.09 -6.81
N LEU A 251 -3.95 1.63 -5.67
CA LEU A 251 -2.56 1.51 -5.23
C LEU A 251 -2.14 0.03 -5.01
N GLY A 252 -3.05 -0.79 -4.47
CA GLY A 252 -2.85 -2.23 -4.31
C GLY A 252 -2.76 -3.01 -5.63
N ARG A 253 -3.20 -2.41 -6.75
CA ARG A 253 -3.09 -2.97 -8.11
C ARG A 253 -1.85 -2.49 -8.85
N ILE A 254 -1.41 -1.24 -8.61
CA ILE A 254 -0.26 -0.64 -9.31
C ILE A 254 1.04 -1.40 -8.99
N ILE A 255 1.31 -1.72 -7.71
CA ILE A 255 2.55 -2.40 -7.31
C ILE A 255 2.69 -3.79 -7.98
N PRO A 256 1.68 -4.68 -7.91
CA PRO A 256 1.72 -5.94 -8.66
C PRO A 256 1.90 -5.76 -10.16
N ALA A 257 1.25 -4.76 -10.76
CA ALA A 257 1.42 -4.46 -12.18
C ALA A 257 2.84 -4.03 -12.54
N ILE A 258 3.51 -3.24 -11.70
CA ILE A 258 4.92 -2.89 -11.89
C ILE A 258 5.80 -4.15 -11.92
N GLU A 259 5.61 -5.06 -10.96
CA GLU A 259 6.39 -6.30 -10.91
C GLU A 259 6.11 -7.20 -12.13
N GLU A 260 4.85 -7.31 -12.55
CA GLU A 260 4.46 -8.08 -13.74
C GLU A 260 5.07 -7.51 -15.04
N VAL A 261 4.99 -6.19 -15.21
CA VAL A 261 5.55 -5.48 -16.36
C VAL A 261 7.06 -5.71 -16.47
N LEU A 262 7.78 -5.58 -15.36
CA LEU A 262 9.24 -5.72 -15.35
C LEU A 262 9.68 -7.18 -15.51
N ALA A 263 8.93 -8.13 -14.94
CA ALA A 263 9.22 -9.55 -15.07
C ALA A 263 9.22 -10.05 -16.53
N ALA A 264 8.47 -9.40 -17.43
CA ALA A 264 8.49 -9.70 -18.86
C ALA A 264 9.86 -9.46 -19.51
N GLY A 265 10.66 -8.56 -18.96
CA GLY A 265 12.06 -8.32 -19.38
C GLY A 265 13.07 -9.29 -18.76
N GLY A 266 12.63 -10.29 -17.99
CA GLY A 266 13.48 -11.30 -17.38
C GLY A 266 13.39 -11.35 -15.85
N ASP A 267 13.70 -12.50 -15.27
CA ASP A 267 13.54 -12.75 -13.83
C ASP A 267 14.46 -11.88 -12.97
N PHE A 268 13.89 -11.25 -11.95
CA PHE A 268 14.63 -10.50 -10.92
C PHE A 268 15.74 -11.33 -10.27
N ALA A 269 15.54 -12.65 -10.13
CA ALA A 269 16.52 -13.56 -9.54
C ALA A 269 17.79 -13.74 -10.38
N SER A 270 17.70 -13.54 -11.71
CA SER A 270 18.84 -13.65 -12.64
C SER A 270 19.80 -12.45 -12.58
N GLY A 271 19.39 -11.35 -11.91
CA GLY A 271 20.14 -10.09 -11.81
C GLY A 271 20.99 -9.93 -10.55
N ARG A 272 21.12 -10.96 -9.68
CA ARG A 272 22.11 -10.90 -8.60
C ARG A 272 23.50 -10.84 -9.23
N ALA A 273 24.20 -9.73 -9.04
CA ALA A 273 25.64 -9.69 -9.25
C ALA A 273 26.27 -10.93 -8.58
N PRO A 274 27.23 -11.62 -9.22
CA PRO A 274 27.91 -12.75 -8.60
C PRO A 274 28.54 -12.26 -7.29
N GLY A 275 27.87 -12.54 -6.18
CA GLY A 275 28.28 -12.04 -4.89
C GLY A 275 29.64 -12.62 -4.51
N ILE A 276 30.53 -11.75 -4.02
CA ILE A 276 31.64 -12.15 -3.18
C ILE A 276 31.07 -13.12 -2.14
N ARG A 277 31.50 -14.38 -2.20
CA ARG A 277 31.11 -15.41 -1.23
C ARG A 277 31.58 -14.94 0.14
N ALA A 278 30.64 -14.55 1.01
CA ALA A 278 30.93 -14.44 2.43
C ALA A 278 31.47 -15.81 2.93
N PRO A 279 32.47 -15.83 3.83
CA PRO A 279 33.02 -17.08 4.34
C PRO A 279 31.89 -17.90 4.96
N ARG A 280 31.76 -19.16 4.53
CA ARG A 280 30.82 -20.10 5.14
C ARG A 280 31.33 -20.44 6.55
N HIS A 281 30.87 -19.73 7.56
CA HIS A 281 30.88 -20.28 8.91
C HIS A 281 29.92 -21.46 8.97
N SER A 282 30.47 -22.62 9.28
CA SER A 282 29.77 -23.90 9.45
C SER A 282 28.89 -23.87 10.71
N GLN A 283 27.78 -23.14 10.67
CA GLN A 283 26.70 -23.37 11.64
C GLN A 283 25.96 -24.65 11.25
N ARG A 284 26.20 -25.71 12.02
CA ARG A 284 25.34 -26.89 12.10
C ARG A 284 23.91 -26.43 12.39
N ARG A 285 23.08 -26.34 11.35
CA ARG A 285 21.64 -26.13 11.51
C ARG A 285 21.00 -27.45 11.91
N ALA A 286 20.43 -27.49 13.11
CA ALA A 286 19.44 -28.50 13.47
C ALA A 286 18.33 -28.48 12.41
N SER A 287 18.07 -29.64 11.80
CA SER A 287 17.08 -29.83 10.76
C SER A 287 15.68 -29.80 11.35
N TRP A 288 15.13 -28.60 11.54
CA TRP A 288 13.70 -28.45 11.75
C TRP A 288 12.98 -28.84 10.45
N ARG A 289 12.35 -30.02 10.43
CA ARG A 289 11.48 -30.46 9.34
C ARG A 289 10.42 -29.37 9.11
N ARG A 290 10.41 -28.77 7.91
CA ARG A 290 9.31 -27.90 7.49
C ARG A 290 8.03 -28.74 7.44
N ARG A 291 7.00 -28.35 8.21
CA ARG A 291 5.65 -28.90 8.07
C ARG A 291 5.12 -28.58 6.65
N PRO A 292 4.28 -29.45 6.05
CA PRO A 292 3.69 -29.20 4.75
C PRO A 292 2.82 -27.94 4.77
N GLN A 293 2.89 -27.14 3.70
CA GLN A 293 1.95 -26.05 3.44
C GLN A 293 0.58 -26.67 3.17
N GLY A 294 -0.38 -26.50 4.09
CA GLY A 294 -1.75 -27.00 3.93
C GLY A 294 -2.51 -27.32 5.22
N ALA A 295 -1.83 -27.47 6.37
CA ALA A 295 -2.50 -27.51 7.66
C ALA A 295 -2.78 -26.07 8.12
N GLY A 296 -4.05 -25.69 8.28
CA GLY A 296 -4.43 -24.38 8.81
C GLY A 296 -3.69 -24.10 10.11
N MET A 297 -3.04 -22.93 10.20
CA MET A 297 -2.34 -22.51 11.41
C MET A 297 -3.37 -22.25 12.50
N SER A 298 -3.40 -23.09 13.53
CA SER A 298 -4.32 -23.02 14.69
C SER A 298 -3.66 -22.38 15.93
N PHE A 299 -2.71 -21.48 15.73
CA PHE A 299 -1.97 -20.85 16.83
C PHE A 299 -2.79 -19.73 17.49
N VAL A 300 -2.88 -19.76 18.82
CA VAL A 300 -3.52 -18.74 19.66
C VAL A 300 -2.55 -18.24 20.72
N VAL A 301 -2.65 -16.96 21.05
CA VAL A 301 -2.01 -16.30 22.19
C VAL A 301 -3.10 -15.66 23.03
N VAL A 302 -3.08 -15.89 24.34
CA VAL A 302 -3.96 -15.20 25.31
C VAL A 302 -3.07 -14.46 26.29
N VAL A 303 -3.24 -13.15 26.39
CA VAL A 303 -2.62 -12.30 27.40
C VAL A 303 -3.69 -11.90 28.40
N THR A 304 -3.37 -12.02 29.69
CA THR A 304 -4.25 -11.69 30.81
C THR A 304 -3.52 -10.81 31.80
N GLU A 305 -4.24 -9.86 32.40
CA GLU A 305 -3.76 -8.93 33.43
C GLU A 305 -4.82 -8.88 34.53
N ASP A 306 -4.39 -9.00 35.79
CA ASP A 306 -5.25 -8.97 36.99
C ASP A 306 -6.46 -9.93 36.98
N VAL A 307 -6.37 -11.03 36.22
CA VAL A 307 -7.40 -12.07 36.22
C VAL A 307 -7.28 -13.00 37.44
N PRO A 308 -8.41 -13.54 37.95
CA PRO A 308 -8.44 -14.45 39.10
C PRO A 308 -7.56 -15.70 38.90
N PRO A 309 -6.93 -16.24 39.97
CA PRO A 309 -6.14 -17.47 39.89
C PRO A 309 -6.92 -18.67 39.31
N ARG A 310 -8.24 -18.74 39.57
CA ARG A 310 -9.13 -19.75 39.00
C ARG A 310 -9.17 -19.75 37.47
N LEU A 311 -9.14 -18.56 36.85
CA LEU A 311 -9.14 -18.43 35.40
C LEU A 311 -7.76 -18.77 34.82
N ARG A 312 -6.67 -18.37 35.49
CA ARG A 312 -5.30 -18.77 35.11
C ARG A 312 -5.14 -20.29 35.08
N GLY A 313 -5.59 -20.96 36.15
CA GLY A 313 -5.59 -22.42 36.22
C GLY A 313 -6.44 -23.08 35.14
N ARG A 314 -7.56 -22.46 34.76
CA ARG A 314 -8.43 -22.93 33.67
C ARG A 314 -7.75 -22.83 32.30
N LEU A 315 -7.07 -21.72 32.01
CA LEU A 315 -6.33 -21.52 30.76
C LEU A 315 -5.17 -22.51 30.62
N ALA A 316 -4.47 -22.78 31.73
CA ALA A 316 -3.35 -23.72 31.78
C ALA A 316 -3.70 -25.18 31.42
N ILE A 317 -5.00 -25.53 31.38
CA ILE A 317 -5.46 -26.85 30.91
C ILE A 317 -5.21 -27.01 29.40
N TRP A 318 -5.38 -25.93 28.65
CA TRP A 318 -5.36 -25.96 27.18
C TRP A 318 -4.16 -25.25 26.58
N LEU A 319 -3.58 -24.30 27.33
CA LEU A 319 -2.54 -23.41 26.86
C LEU A 319 -1.33 -23.47 27.79
N LEU A 320 -0.14 -23.27 27.22
CA LEU A 320 1.10 -23.17 27.98
C LEU A 320 1.33 -21.71 28.40
N GLU A 321 1.45 -21.44 29.70
CA GLU A 321 1.89 -20.14 30.21
C GLU A 321 3.41 -19.99 30.01
N VAL A 322 3.82 -19.12 29.09
CA VAL A 322 5.24 -18.91 28.76
C VAL A 322 5.85 -17.71 29.50
N ARG A 323 5.01 -16.84 30.03
CA ARG A 323 5.34 -15.73 30.93
C ARG A 323 4.10 -15.44 31.77
N ALA A 324 4.27 -14.82 32.94
CA ALA A 324 3.15 -14.38 33.77
C ALA A 324 2.05 -13.70 32.93
N GLY A 325 0.87 -14.32 32.90
CA GLY A 325 -0.30 -13.84 32.17
C GLY A 325 -0.26 -14.04 30.65
N VAL A 326 0.78 -14.65 30.07
CA VAL A 326 0.93 -14.89 28.62
C VAL A 326 0.87 -16.38 28.34
N TYR A 327 -0.20 -16.80 27.67
CA TYR A 327 -0.51 -18.18 27.32
C TYR A 327 -0.43 -18.36 25.81
N ILE A 328 0.11 -19.49 25.34
CA ILE A 328 0.12 -19.86 23.93
C ILE A 328 -0.40 -21.28 23.73
N GLY A 329 -0.99 -21.55 22.57
CA GLY A 329 -1.45 -22.90 22.23
C GLY A 329 -1.70 -23.08 20.74
N ASP A 330 -1.72 -24.33 20.31
CA ASP A 330 -2.16 -24.75 18.98
C ASP A 330 -3.52 -25.44 19.15
N VAL A 331 -4.62 -24.67 18.98
CA VAL A 331 -5.97 -25.09 19.35
C VAL A 331 -6.96 -24.91 18.20
N SER A 332 -7.91 -25.83 18.08
CA SER A 332 -8.95 -25.75 17.04
C SER A 332 -9.78 -24.47 17.17
N ARG A 333 -10.42 -24.03 16.07
CA ARG A 333 -11.36 -22.90 16.07
C ARG A 333 -12.42 -23.03 17.17
N ARG A 334 -12.97 -24.24 17.34
CA ARG A 334 -13.97 -24.54 18.37
C ARG A 334 -13.41 -24.38 19.78
N THR A 335 -12.20 -24.87 20.03
CA THR A 335 -11.51 -24.73 21.31
C THR A 335 -11.20 -23.27 21.60
N ARG A 336 -10.77 -22.49 20.60
CA ARG A 336 -10.56 -21.04 20.71
C ARG A 336 -11.85 -20.31 21.10
N GLU A 337 -12.97 -20.61 20.45
CA GLU A 337 -14.28 -20.01 20.76
C GLU A 337 -14.74 -20.36 22.19
N MET A 338 -14.59 -21.63 22.61
CA MET A 338 -14.83 -22.04 23.99
C MET A 338 -13.91 -21.33 25.01
N LEU A 339 -12.61 -21.17 24.69
CA LEU A 339 -11.69 -20.42 25.54
C LEU A 339 -12.12 -18.96 25.70
N TRP A 340 -12.65 -18.36 24.63
CA TRP A 340 -13.20 -17.00 24.71
C TRP A 340 -14.38 -16.90 25.66
N GLU A 341 -15.33 -17.83 25.61
CA GLU A 341 -16.46 -17.87 26.54
C GLU A 341 -15.98 -17.95 28.00
N GLN A 342 -14.99 -18.79 28.27
CA GLN A 342 -14.40 -18.90 29.62
C GLN A 342 -13.71 -17.61 30.08
N LEU A 343 -13.06 -16.88 29.16
CA LEU A 343 -12.48 -15.57 29.45
C LEU A 343 -13.58 -14.52 29.73
N VAL A 344 -14.70 -14.57 29.00
CA VAL A 344 -15.89 -13.74 29.24
C VAL A 344 -16.48 -13.98 30.63
N GLU A 345 -16.66 -15.22 31.03
CA GLU A 345 -17.28 -15.55 32.33
C GLU A 345 -16.32 -15.41 33.51
N GLY A 346 -15.01 -15.63 33.29
CA GLY A 346 -14.04 -15.83 34.36
C GLY A 346 -13.15 -14.64 34.70
N ARG A 347 -13.14 -13.55 33.92
CA ARG A 347 -12.14 -12.47 34.06
C ARG A 347 -12.32 -11.57 35.28
N GLU A 348 -13.53 -11.47 35.82
CA GLU A 348 -13.90 -10.45 36.83
C GLU A 348 -13.52 -9.03 36.36
N ASP A 349 -12.69 -8.30 37.11
CA ASP A 349 -12.22 -6.95 36.75
C ASP A 349 -10.93 -6.97 35.89
N GLY A 350 -10.41 -8.17 35.61
CA GLY A 350 -9.18 -8.36 34.84
C GLY A 350 -9.34 -8.07 33.34
N ASN A 351 -8.20 -7.86 32.68
CA ASN A 351 -8.11 -7.54 31.27
C ASN A 351 -7.53 -8.71 30.46
N VAL A 352 -8.03 -8.88 29.24
CA VAL A 352 -7.65 -9.97 28.35
C VAL A 352 -7.44 -9.47 26.93
N VAL A 353 -6.40 -10.00 26.27
CA VAL A 353 -6.20 -9.93 24.81
C VAL A 353 -6.06 -11.35 24.29
N MET A 354 -6.87 -11.75 23.32
CA MET A 354 -6.71 -13.02 22.63
C MET A 354 -6.43 -12.77 21.15
N ALA A 355 -5.33 -13.31 20.64
CA ALA A 355 -4.91 -13.20 19.23
C ALA A 355 -4.73 -14.59 18.62
N TRP A 356 -5.06 -14.78 17.35
CA TRP A 356 -4.92 -16.05 16.64
C TRP A 356 -4.48 -15.86 15.19
N ALA A 357 -3.87 -16.91 14.62
CA ALA A 357 -3.56 -16.95 13.20
C ALA A 357 -4.85 -16.95 12.35
N SER A 358 -4.89 -16.11 11.32
CA SER A 358 -6.06 -15.92 10.45
C SER A 358 -5.62 -15.82 8.98
N PRO A 359 -6.43 -16.30 8.01
CA PRO A 359 -6.14 -16.13 6.58
C PRO A 359 -6.32 -14.69 6.07
N HIS A 360 -6.70 -13.74 6.92
CA HIS A 360 -6.78 -12.32 6.58
C HIS A 360 -5.41 -11.72 6.19
N GLU A 361 -5.41 -10.55 5.54
CA GLU A 361 -4.22 -9.90 4.97
C GLU A 361 -3.08 -9.70 5.99
N SER A 362 -3.42 -9.43 7.26
CA SER A 362 -2.44 -9.28 8.35
C SER A 362 -1.85 -10.61 8.85
N GLY A 363 -2.44 -11.75 8.50
CA GLY A 363 -2.06 -13.09 8.97
C GLY A 363 -2.55 -13.44 10.37
N TYR A 364 -3.28 -12.53 11.02
CA TYR A 364 -3.81 -12.70 12.38
C TYR A 364 -5.07 -11.86 12.60
N GLU A 365 -5.81 -12.23 13.64
CA GLU A 365 -6.89 -11.45 14.24
C GLU A 365 -6.69 -11.43 15.75
N PHE A 366 -7.31 -10.47 16.42
CA PHE A 366 -7.33 -10.42 17.87
C PHE A 366 -8.57 -9.70 18.39
N GLN A 367 -8.87 -9.91 19.66
CA GLN A 367 -9.95 -9.25 20.37
C GLN A 367 -9.57 -9.05 21.83
N THR A 368 -10.22 -8.07 22.47
CA THR A 368 -9.93 -7.64 23.83
C THR A 368 -11.18 -7.68 24.70
N LEU A 369 -10.97 -7.79 26.01
CA LEU A 369 -12.04 -7.88 26.98
C LEU A 369 -11.58 -7.31 28.33
N GLY A 370 -12.49 -6.65 29.06
CA GLY A 370 -12.19 -5.92 30.29
C GLY A 370 -12.03 -4.41 30.07
N ALA A 371 -11.88 -3.67 31.18
CA ALA A 371 -11.63 -2.23 31.16
C ALA A 371 -10.20 -1.95 30.67
N ASN A 372 -10.06 -1.80 29.35
CA ASN A 372 -8.78 -1.58 28.71
C ASN A 372 -8.82 -0.31 27.87
N ARG A 373 -7.79 0.54 28.04
CA ARG A 373 -7.59 1.71 27.18
C ARG A 373 -7.12 1.32 25.78
N ARG A 374 -6.62 0.10 25.58
CA ARG A 374 -6.22 -0.50 24.29
C ARG A 374 -7.40 -1.21 23.65
N LEU A 375 -8.05 -0.55 22.70
CA LEU A 375 -9.20 -1.08 21.98
C LEU A 375 -8.81 -1.47 20.55
N PRO A 376 -9.23 -2.64 20.05
CA PRO A 376 -9.12 -2.98 18.63
C PRO A 376 -9.87 -1.95 17.79
N VAL A 377 -9.21 -1.48 16.73
CA VAL A 377 -9.81 -0.59 15.74
C VAL A 377 -9.48 -1.09 14.34
N GLU A 378 -10.46 -1.05 13.45
CA GLU A 378 -10.22 -1.19 12.02
C GLU A 378 -9.72 0.16 11.50
N PHE A 379 -8.52 0.16 10.91
CA PHE A 379 -7.91 1.35 10.35
C PHE A 379 -7.25 0.99 9.01
N ASP A 380 -7.84 1.50 7.92
CA ASP A 380 -7.34 1.34 6.54
C ASP A 380 -7.18 -0.13 6.09
N GLY A 381 -8.15 -0.98 6.42
CA GLY A 381 -8.16 -2.42 6.14
C GLY A 381 -7.42 -3.28 7.17
N LEU A 382 -6.77 -2.67 8.18
CA LEU A 382 -5.94 -3.37 9.17
C LEU A 382 -6.59 -3.32 10.56
N GLN A 383 -6.53 -4.44 11.28
CA GLN A 383 -6.88 -4.49 12.70
C GLN A 383 -5.69 -3.98 13.53
N LEU A 384 -5.82 -2.78 14.10
CA LEU A 384 -4.82 -2.10 14.94
C LEU A 384 -5.34 -1.89 16.36
N VAL A 385 -4.50 -1.34 17.24
CA VAL A 385 -4.85 -1.02 18.63
C VAL A 385 -4.84 0.49 18.82
N ALA A 386 -6.00 1.05 19.19
CA ALA A 386 -6.14 2.43 19.64
C ALA A 386 -6.03 2.51 21.17
N PHE A 387 -5.31 3.52 21.66
CA PHE A 387 -5.12 3.82 23.08
C PHE A 387 -5.94 5.05 23.44
N GLN A 388 -7.01 4.85 24.20
CA GLN A 388 -7.85 5.96 24.65
C GLN A 388 -7.13 6.80 25.72
N PRO A 389 -7.40 8.12 25.77
CA PRO A 389 -6.98 8.97 26.90
C PRO A 389 -7.43 8.36 28.23
N ALA A 390 -6.75 8.70 29.33
CA ALA A 390 -7.31 8.41 30.65
C ALA A 390 -8.55 9.27 30.82
N ASP A 391 -9.60 8.76 31.47
CA ASP A 391 -10.68 9.61 31.97
C ASP A 391 -10.03 10.72 32.78
N LYS A 392 -10.20 11.98 32.35
CA LYS A 392 -9.79 13.11 33.19
C LYS A 392 -10.63 12.97 34.47
N PRO A 393 -10.02 12.94 35.66
CA PRO A 393 -10.81 13.05 36.87
C PRO A 393 -11.69 14.30 36.73
N ALA A 394 -12.99 14.15 36.96
CA ALA A 394 -13.88 15.30 37.05
C ALA A 394 -13.27 16.25 38.09
N LEU A 395 -12.99 17.48 37.65
CA LEU A 395 -12.49 18.55 38.52
C LEU A 395 -13.48 18.85 39.63
#